data_AF-A0A2H9QVC5-F1
#
_entry.id   AF-A0A2H9QVC5-F1
#
_cell.length_a   1.000
_cell.length_b   1.000
_cell.length_c   1.000
_cell.angle_alpha   90.00
_cell.angle_beta   90.00
_cell.angle_gamma   90.00
#
_symmetry.space_group_name_H-M   'P 1'
#
loop_
_entity.id
_entity.type
_entity.pdbx_description
1 polymer ?
#
loop_
_entity_poly.entity_id
_entity_poly.type
_entity_poly.pdbx_seq_one_letter_code
_entity_poly.pdbx_strand_id
1 'polypeptide(L)'
;MHDFMLFTKGFDCLTVVTGEVKHSNIAGTMDGYMVDGVIILSYAEEENIRRKYLEVLKMRGTRHLTGRHSLDISKNGVAVQPGLR
;
A
#
# COMPACT_ATOMS: atom_id res chain seq x y z
N MET A 1 -3.49 -0.91 -17.87
CA MET A 1 -2.91 -1.53 -16.66
C MET A 1 -2.90 -3.06 -16.75
N HIS A 2 -3.98 -3.67 -17.22
CA HIS A 2 -4.08 -5.13 -17.35
C HIS A 2 -2.91 -5.79 -18.10
N ASP A 3 -2.67 -5.37 -19.34
CA ASP A 3 -1.64 -6.01 -20.19
C ASP A 3 -0.23 -5.81 -19.65
N PHE A 4 0.04 -4.65 -19.04
CA PHE A 4 1.31 -4.37 -18.38
C PHE A 4 1.57 -5.34 -17.23
N MET A 5 0.57 -5.60 -16.39
CA MET A 5 0.71 -6.54 -15.27
C MET A 5 0.88 -7.99 -15.76
N LEU A 6 0.18 -8.39 -16.83
CA LEU A 6 0.39 -9.72 -17.43
C LEU A 6 1.79 -9.85 -18.03
N PHE A 7 2.26 -8.81 -18.71
CA PHE A 7 3.60 -8.76 -19.29
C PHE A 7 4.65 -8.92 -18.19
N THR A 8 4.66 -8.08 -17.15
CA THR A 8 5.71 -8.16 -16.11
C THR A 8 5.65 -9.44 -15.29
N LYS A 9 4.45 -10.00 -15.06
CA LYS A 9 4.30 -11.35 -14.47
C LYS A 9 4.94 -12.44 -15.33
N GLY A 10 4.80 -12.36 -16.66
CA GLY A 10 5.42 -13.32 -17.60
C GLY A 10 6.95 -13.26 -17.65
N PHE A 11 7.55 -12.15 -17.19
CA PHE A 11 9.00 -11.98 -17.07
C PHE A 11 9.52 -12.22 -15.65
N ASP A 12 8.71 -12.79 -14.75
CA ASP A 12 9.07 -13.04 -13.34
C ASP A 12 9.59 -11.77 -12.61
N CYS A 13 9.06 -10.60 -12.98
CA CYS A 13 9.51 -9.32 -12.43
C CYS A 13 8.69 -8.90 -11.20
N LEU A 14 9.36 -8.56 -10.10
CA LEU A 14 8.73 -7.82 -9.00
C LEU A 14 8.37 -6.42 -9.50
N THR A 15 7.07 -6.15 -9.62
CA THR A 15 6.55 -4.88 -10.13
C THR A 15 5.89 -4.09 -9.02
N VAL A 16 6.36 -2.85 -8.82
CA VAL A 16 5.71 -1.88 -7.93
C VAL A 16 5.09 -0.78 -8.79
N VAL A 17 3.78 -0.56 -8.62
CA VAL A 17 3.03 0.46 -9.34
C VAL A 17 2.46 1.46 -8.33
N THR A 18 2.54 2.75 -8.65
CA THR A 18 2.00 3.84 -7.84
C THR A 18 0.78 4.45 -8.53
N GLY A 19 -0.24 4.81 -7.76
CA GLY A 19 -1.41 5.51 -8.26
C GLY A 19 -2.13 6.26 -7.14
N GLU A 20 -2.87 7.30 -7.52
CA GLU A 20 -3.69 8.07 -6.59
C GLU A 20 -5.12 7.55 -6.59
N VAL A 21 -5.53 6.88 -5.51
CA VAL A 21 -6.88 6.33 -5.37
C VAL A 21 -7.38 6.57 -3.95
N LYS A 22 -8.67 6.89 -3.81
CA LYS A 22 -9.30 6.99 -2.49
C LYS A 22 -9.26 5.63 -1.78
N HIS A 23 -8.86 5.62 -0.51
CA HIS A 23 -8.75 4.41 0.32
C HIS A 23 -10.02 3.53 0.26
N SER A 24 -11.20 4.15 0.34
CA SER A 24 -12.51 3.46 0.29
C SER A 24 -12.76 2.69 -1.01
N ASN A 25 -12.10 3.06 -2.11
CA ASN A 25 -12.45 2.57 -3.45
C ASN A 25 -11.47 1.51 -3.96
N ILE A 26 -10.28 1.39 -3.37
CA ILE A 26 -9.22 0.51 -3.90
C ILE A 26 -9.66 -0.95 -3.97
N ALA A 27 -10.24 -1.49 -2.88
CA ALA A 27 -10.68 -2.89 -2.83
C ALA A 27 -11.74 -3.23 -3.90
N GLY A 28 -12.53 -2.24 -4.33
CA GLY A 28 -13.58 -2.40 -5.33
C GLY A 28 -13.14 -2.11 -6.77
N THR A 29 -11.95 -1.54 -6.98
CA THR A 29 -11.45 -1.22 -8.33
C THR A 29 -10.94 -2.46 -9.06
N MET A 30 -11.12 -2.50 -10.38
CA MET A 30 -10.57 -3.57 -11.23
C MET A 30 -9.06 -3.72 -11.04
N ASP A 31 -8.33 -2.60 -10.98
CA ASP A 31 -6.89 -2.56 -10.72
C ASP A 31 -6.55 -3.20 -9.36
N GLY A 32 -7.31 -2.84 -8.32
CA GLY A 32 -7.18 -3.41 -6.99
C GLY A 32 -7.40 -4.93 -6.97
N TYR A 33 -8.27 -5.50 -7.81
CA TYR A 33 -8.46 -6.96 -7.91
C TYR A 33 -7.32 -7.67 -8.64
N MET A 34 -6.75 -7.02 -9.65
CA MET A 34 -5.74 -7.57 -10.54
C MET A 34 -4.37 -7.77 -9.89
N VAL A 35 -4.00 -6.90 -8.95
CA VAL A 35 -2.70 -6.97 -8.26
C VAL A 35 -2.69 -8.02 -7.15
N ASP A 36 -1.51 -8.56 -6.82
CA ASP A 36 -1.36 -9.53 -5.74
C ASP A 36 -1.24 -8.86 -4.36
N GLY A 37 -0.68 -7.65 -4.32
CA GLY A 37 -0.50 -6.84 -3.12
C GLY A 37 -1.04 -5.42 -3.29
N VAL A 38 -1.55 -4.84 -2.21
CA VAL A 38 -1.96 -3.43 -2.14
C VAL A 38 -1.38 -2.82 -0.87
N ILE A 39 -0.58 -1.77 -1.06
CA ILE A 39 -0.05 -0.93 0.00
C ILE A 39 -0.73 0.43 -0.13
N ILE A 40 -1.34 0.89 0.96
CA ILE A 40 -2.01 2.19 1.00
C ILE A 40 -1.17 3.14 1.84
N LEU A 41 -0.85 4.28 1.25
CA LEU A 41 -0.31 5.43 1.96
C LEU A 41 -1.45 6.41 2.21
N SER A 42 -1.60 6.84 3.45
CA SER A 42 -2.63 7.80 3.83
C SER A 42 -2.08 8.82 4.81
N TYR A 43 -2.77 9.95 4.92
CA TYR A 43 -2.54 10.90 6.01
C TYR A 43 -3.88 11.25 6.62
N ALA A 44 -3.93 11.27 7.95
CA ALA A 44 -5.09 11.71 8.70
C ALA A 44 -4.69 12.90 9.57
N GLU A 45 -5.62 13.83 9.76
CA GLU A 45 -5.46 14.91 10.71
C GLU A 45 -5.95 14.44 12.08
N GLU A 46 -5.02 14.31 13.02
CA GLU A 46 -5.25 13.84 14.38
C GLU A 46 -4.66 14.88 15.33
N GLU A 47 -5.48 15.43 16.24
CA GLU A 47 -5.02 16.43 17.22
C GLU A 47 -4.39 17.68 16.56
N ASN A 48 -4.92 18.12 15.41
CA ASN A 48 -4.35 19.18 14.56
C ASN A 48 -2.96 18.87 14.00
N ILE A 49 -2.54 17.60 14.02
CA ILE A 49 -1.28 17.13 13.45
C ILE A 49 -1.60 16.18 12.31
N ARG A 50 -0.97 16.41 11.15
CA ARG A 50 -1.04 15.46 10.03
C ARG A 50 -0.11 14.29 10.28
N ARG A 51 -0.69 13.13 10.57
CA ARG A 51 0.04 11.87 10.72
C ARG A 51 -0.03 11.08 9.42
N LYS A 52 1.09 10.47 9.05
CA LYS A 52 1.19 9.63 7.85
C LYS A 52 1.13 8.16 8.27
N TYR A 53 0.45 7.36 7.46
CA TYR A 53 0.22 5.95 7.72
C TYR A 53 0.52 5.10 6.49
N LEU A 54 0.99 3.88 6.74
CA LEU A 54 1.09 2.80 5.77
C LEU A 54 0.20 1.64 6.23
N GLU A 55 -0.55 1.07 5.30
CA GLU A 55 -1.35 -0.13 5.52
C GLU A 55 -1.14 -1.12 4.39
N VAL A 56 -0.97 -2.40 4.74
CA VAL A 56 -1.03 -3.50 3.76
C VAL A 56 -2.47 -3.99 3.74
N LEU A 57 -3.24 -3.56 2.73
CA LEU A 57 -4.65 -3.94 2.60
C LEU A 57 -4.79 -5.40 2.18
N LYS A 58 -3.90 -5.87 1.31
CA LYS A 58 -3.79 -7.28 0.94
C LYS A 58 -2.38 -7.63 0.50
N MET A 59 -2.02 -8.90 0.69
CA MET A 59 -0.84 -9.53 0.12
C MET A 59 -1.15 -11.01 -0.10
N ARG A 60 -1.50 -11.41 -1.33
CA ARG A 60 -1.91 -12.79 -1.65
C ARG A 60 -0.73 -13.74 -1.46
N GLY A 61 -1.00 -14.90 -0.85
CA GLY A 61 0.01 -15.96 -0.62
C GLY A 61 0.94 -15.72 0.57
N THR A 62 0.81 -14.61 1.31
CA THR A 62 1.65 -14.31 2.47
C THR A 62 0.85 -13.80 3.66
N ARG A 63 1.41 -13.93 4.87
CA ARG A 63 0.91 -13.23 6.05
C ARG A 63 1.51 -11.83 6.09
N HIS A 64 0.71 -10.86 6.50
CA HIS A 64 1.12 -9.47 6.70
C HIS A 64 0.45 -8.91 7.95
N LEU A 65 1.04 -7.85 8.51
CA LEU A 65 0.43 -7.11 9.60
C LEU A 65 -0.77 -6.31 9.06
N THR A 66 -1.89 -6.42 9.75
CA THR A 66 -3.15 -5.76 9.40
C THR A 66 -3.27 -4.41 10.07
N GLY A 67 -3.95 -3.46 9.42
CA GLY A 67 -4.26 -2.16 9.98
C GLY A 67 -3.23 -1.09 9.63
N ARG A 68 -3.46 0.13 10.14
CA ARG A 68 -2.63 1.29 9.88
C ARG A 68 -1.41 1.32 10.79
N HIS A 69 -0.24 1.59 10.21
CA HIS A 69 1.04 1.72 10.91
C HIS A 69 1.62 3.11 10.65
N SER A 70 2.20 3.74 11.67
CA SER A 70 2.75 5.09 11.53
C SER A 70 3.93 5.08 10.56
N LEU A 71 4.03 6.12 9.74
CA LEU A 71 5.04 6.28 8.70
C LEU A 71 5.79 7.60 8.90
N ASP A 72 7.09 7.52 9.12
CA ASP A 72 7.97 8.68 9.17
C ASP A 72 8.79 8.79 7.88
N ILE A 73 8.86 10.00 7.33
CA ILE A 73 9.71 10.32 6.18
C ILE A 73 10.71 11.37 6.63
N SER A 74 11.99 11.01 6.62
CA SER A 74 13.09 11.86 7.09
C SER A 74 14.21 11.92 6.04
N LYS A 75 15.30 12.62 6.37
CA LYS A 75 16.52 12.63 5.54
C LYS A 75 17.13 11.24 5.36
N ASN A 76 16.80 10.29 6.25
CA ASN A 76 17.27 8.90 6.18
C ASN A 76 16.31 7.99 5.38
N GLY A 77 15.27 8.55 4.75
CA GLY A 77 14.28 7.81 3.99
C GLY A 77 13.00 7.53 4.79
N VAL A 78 12.38 6.38 4.49
CA VAL A 78 11.07 5.98 5.01
C VAL A 78 11.23 4.99 6.16
N ALA A 79 10.61 5.27 7.29
CA ALA A 79 10.53 4.37 8.43
C ALA A 79 9.07 4.06 8.76
N VAL A 80 8.75 2.77 8.95
CA VAL A 80 7.43 2.32 9.39
C VAL A 80 7.54 1.87 10.84
N GLN A 81 6.68 2.42 11.69
CA GLN A 81 6.53 1.97 13.08
C GLN A 81 5.29 1.07 13.15
N PRO A 82 5.47 -0.27 13.14
CA PRO A 82 4.36 -1.18 13.38
C PRO A 82 3.84 -0.94 14.81
N GLY A 83 2.52 -0.71 14.92
CA GLY A 83 1.88 -0.54 16.23
C GLY A 83 2.08 -1.77 17.11
N LEU A 84 2.29 -1.56 18.41
CA LEU A 84 2.20 -2.64 19.41
C LEU A 84 0.73 -3.08 19.48
N ARG A 85 0.48 -4.38 19.28
CA ARG A 85 -0.81 -5.01 19.56
C ARG A 85 -0.92 -5.35 21.04
#